data_AF-A0A2E3VXS9-F1
#
_entry.id   AF-A0A2E3VXS9-F1
#
_cell.length_a   1.000
_cell.length_b   1.000
_cell.length_c   1.000
_cell.angle_alpha   90.00
_cell.angle_beta   90.00
_cell.angle_gamma   90.00
#
_symmetry.space_group_name_H-M   'P 1'
#
loop_
_entity.id
_entity.type
_entity.pdbx_description
1 polymer ?
#
loop_
_entity_poly.entity_id
_entity_poly.type
_entity_poly.pdbx_seq_one_letter_code
_entity_poly.pdbx_strand_id
1 'polypeptide(L)'
;MLFDLIPLLMSGPFLLMGALVYYFLGGIDSYYRKHGKRGKGKVIAFKEETKTRSNGDGSKSRVTTVCPVIKFYNNGEEVIFIGSNQNYLEGQIGEEAEIYYIPGKKDHVIQKKNSYRIAKLIGLIFIAVALLLIYSRDADITHKILIPLISCSFFSLFLLKIKKTMKKRAIKEGKTGNLLQLIWEEILPNNNIIDQKELDQGKGYIKRSTELNLKKSKVNLFGILLSAAMLTGLYFLVMHIYTNRAGPKDRAIIDRFINNPENFQEILGHIGSNNDISVIVYLTGFSVIILLGFLMNLKGWLKSR
;
A
#
# COMPACT_ATOMS: atom_id res chain seq x y z
N MET A 1 13.80 -12.39 -34.80
CA MET A 1 14.14 -10.96 -34.93
C MET A 1 13.02 -10.02 -34.51
N LEU A 2 11.86 -9.95 -35.19
CA LEU A 2 10.78 -9.00 -34.80
C LEU A 2 10.18 -9.32 -33.41
N PHE A 3 9.96 -10.62 -33.12
CA PHE A 3 9.42 -11.08 -31.84
C PHE A 3 10.38 -10.85 -30.65
N ASP A 4 11.69 -10.81 -30.91
CA ASP A 4 12.71 -10.62 -29.88
C ASP A 4 12.82 -9.15 -29.42
N LEU A 5 12.34 -8.22 -30.25
CA LEU A 5 12.32 -6.78 -29.99
C LEU A 5 11.02 -6.32 -29.32
N ILE A 6 9.96 -7.13 -29.32
CA ILE A 6 8.67 -6.81 -28.67
C ILE A 6 8.86 -6.42 -27.19
N PRO A 7 9.66 -7.13 -26.38
CA PRO A 7 9.87 -6.77 -24.98
C PRO A 7 10.57 -5.41 -24.80
N LEU A 8 11.53 -5.09 -25.67
CA LEU A 8 12.19 -3.78 -25.70
C LEU A 8 11.22 -2.68 -26.14
N LEU A 9 10.36 -2.95 -27.13
CA LEU A 9 9.29 -2.04 -27.51
C LEU A 9 8.28 -1.84 -26.37
N MET A 10 7.92 -2.87 -25.62
CA MET A 10 6.98 -2.76 -24.50
C MET A 10 7.57 -1.98 -23.31
N SER A 11 8.89 -2.02 -23.10
CA SER A 11 9.53 -1.28 -22.01
C SER A 11 9.27 0.23 -22.07
N GLY A 12 9.11 0.81 -23.27
CA GLY A 12 8.74 2.22 -23.46
C GLY A 12 7.41 2.61 -22.78
N PRO A 13 6.28 1.98 -23.13
CA PRO A 13 5.00 2.12 -22.42
C PRO A 13 5.10 1.95 -20.90
N PHE A 14 5.86 0.94 -20.42
CA PHE A 14 6.04 0.71 -18.99
C PHE A 14 6.79 1.87 -18.32
N LEU A 15 7.85 2.40 -18.93
CA LEU A 15 8.56 3.60 -18.44
C LEU A 15 7.66 4.83 -18.46
N LEU A 16 6.93 5.05 -19.55
CA LEU A 16 6.01 6.18 -19.70
C LEU A 16 4.88 6.13 -18.67
N MET A 17 4.27 4.96 -18.48
CA MET A 17 3.20 4.76 -17.50
C MET A 17 3.72 4.86 -16.08
N GLY A 18 4.89 4.28 -15.79
CA GLY A 18 5.55 4.42 -14.50
C GLY A 18 5.84 5.87 -14.13
N ALA A 19 6.40 6.64 -15.08
CA ALA A 19 6.62 8.07 -14.93
C ALA A 19 5.30 8.83 -14.74
N LEU A 20 4.28 8.57 -15.57
CA LEU A 20 2.98 9.20 -15.42
C LEU A 20 2.35 8.90 -14.06
N VAL A 21 2.24 7.64 -13.65
CA VAL A 21 1.65 7.27 -12.35
C VAL A 21 2.44 7.90 -11.20
N TYR A 22 3.77 7.84 -11.26
CA TYR A 22 4.65 8.38 -10.22
C TYR A 22 4.55 9.90 -10.09
N TYR A 23 4.63 10.64 -11.21
CA TYR A 23 4.59 12.11 -11.23
C TYR A 23 3.17 12.68 -11.16
N PHE A 24 2.19 12.03 -11.80
CA PHE A 24 0.80 12.47 -11.76
C PHE A 24 0.22 12.23 -10.38
N LEU A 25 0.31 11.03 -9.80
CA LEU A 25 -0.25 10.79 -8.45
C LEU A 25 0.63 11.37 -7.33
N GLY A 26 1.95 11.48 -7.53
CA GLY A 26 2.78 12.37 -6.73
C GLY A 26 2.41 13.85 -6.88
N GLY A 27 1.78 14.19 -8.00
CA GLY A 27 1.26 15.50 -8.34
C GLY A 27 -0.01 15.89 -7.59
N ILE A 28 -0.78 14.96 -7.01
CA ILE A 28 -1.91 15.30 -6.11
C ILE A 28 -1.38 16.11 -4.92
N ASP A 29 -0.35 15.59 -4.27
CA ASP A 29 0.32 16.23 -3.14
C ASP A 29 1.04 17.51 -3.60
N SER A 30 1.55 17.56 -4.83
CA SER A 30 2.08 18.80 -5.43
C SER A 30 1.00 19.86 -5.67
N TYR A 31 -0.18 19.45 -6.13
CA TYR A 31 -1.31 20.35 -6.39
C TYR A 31 -1.83 20.96 -5.09
N TYR A 32 -2.04 20.14 -4.05
CA TYR A 32 -2.38 20.65 -2.72
C TYR A 32 -1.25 21.49 -2.09
N ARG A 33 0.02 21.19 -2.38
CA ARG A 33 1.15 22.07 -1.98
C ARG A 33 1.16 23.40 -2.71
N LYS A 34 0.74 23.44 -3.98
CA LYS A 34 0.77 24.65 -4.82
C LYS A 34 -0.46 25.54 -4.64
N HIS A 35 -1.64 24.92 -4.48
CA HIS A 35 -2.93 25.61 -4.47
C HIS A 35 -3.68 25.49 -3.13
N GLY A 36 -3.25 24.58 -2.25
CA GLY A 36 -3.84 24.36 -0.95
C GLY A 36 -3.00 24.92 0.19
N LYS A 37 -3.53 24.77 1.40
CA LYS A 37 -2.86 25.02 2.67
C LYS A 37 -2.80 23.74 3.49
N ARG A 38 -1.87 23.71 4.43
CA ARG A 38 -1.82 22.69 5.47
C ARG A 38 -2.65 23.17 6.65
N GLY A 39 -3.48 22.27 7.16
CA GLY A 39 -4.27 22.49 8.37
C GLY A 39 -4.08 21.35 9.36
N LYS A 40 -4.58 21.57 10.57
CA LYS A 40 -4.74 20.53 11.58
C LYS A 40 -6.23 20.27 11.76
N GLY A 41 -6.64 19.04 11.52
CA GLY A 41 -7.95 18.53 11.91
C GLY A 41 -7.83 17.68 13.18
N LYS A 42 -8.98 17.29 13.72
CA LYS A 42 -9.08 16.37 14.85
C LYS A 42 -9.89 15.15 14.45
N VAL A 43 -9.40 13.96 14.78
CA VAL A 43 -10.17 12.73 14.61
C VAL A 43 -11.28 12.74 15.67
N ILE A 44 -12.54 12.73 15.25
CA ILE A 44 -13.70 12.81 16.15
C ILE A 44 -14.46 11.48 16.27
N ALA A 45 -14.33 10.61 15.27
CA ALA A 45 -14.91 9.27 15.25
C ALA A 45 -14.17 8.39 14.23
N PHE A 46 -14.58 7.13 14.13
CA PHE A 46 -14.20 6.25 13.03
C PHE A 46 -15.46 5.68 12.37
N LYS A 47 -15.48 5.56 11.04
CA LYS A 47 -16.57 4.95 10.28
C LYS A 47 -16.14 3.59 9.76
N GLU A 48 -16.94 2.56 10.06
CA GLU A 48 -16.80 1.23 9.49
C GLU A 48 -17.59 1.16 8.18
N GLU A 49 -16.89 0.93 7.08
CA GLU A 49 -17.49 0.73 5.76
C GLU A 49 -17.29 -0.71 5.31
N THR A 50 -18.38 -1.46 5.17
CA THR A 50 -18.33 -2.80 4.55
C THR A 50 -18.68 -2.67 3.08
N LYS A 51 -17.71 -2.96 2.21
CA LYS A 51 -17.92 -3.00 0.76
C LYS A 51 -17.93 -4.45 0.29
N THR A 52 -18.94 -4.79 -0.51
CA THR A 52 -18.99 -6.09 -1.19
C THR A 52 -18.28 -5.95 -2.53
N ARG A 53 -17.28 -6.80 -2.79
CA ARG A 53 -16.53 -6.82 -4.05
C ARG A 53 -16.79 -8.14 -4.77
N SER A 54 -16.95 -8.07 -6.09
CA SER A 54 -16.90 -9.26 -6.94
C SER A 54 -15.45 -9.70 -7.10
N ASN A 55 -15.18 -10.99 -6.94
CA ASN A 55 -13.83 -11.55 -7.13
C ASN A 55 -13.57 -11.94 -8.59
N GLY A 56 -14.51 -11.70 -9.51
CA GLY A 56 -14.36 -11.99 -10.94
C GLY A 56 -14.69 -13.44 -11.34
N ASP A 57 -14.82 -14.35 -10.36
CA ASP A 57 -15.22 -15.76 -10.53
C ASP A 57 -16.69 -16.02 -10.16
N GLY A 58 -17.49 -14.95 -10.00
CA GLY A 58 -18.87 -15.01 -9.52
C GLY A 58 -19.01 -15.02 -7.99
N SER A 59 -17.91 -15.20 -7.24
CA SER A 59 -17.92 -15.10 -5.78
C SER A 59 -17.86 -13.63 -5.32
N LYS A 60 -18.42 -13.37 -4.13
CA LYS A 60 -18.45 -12.04 -3.51
C LYS A 60 -17.67 -12.06 -2.20
N SER A 61 -16.71 -11.17 -2.06
CA SER A 61 -16.00 -10.92 -0.80
C SER A 61 -16.57 -9.69 -0.10
N ARG A 62 -16.58 -9.71 1.24
CA ARG A 62 -16.91 -8.55 2.06
C ARG A 62 -15.61 -8.02 2.66
N VAL A 63 -15.33 -6.75 2.42
CA VAL A 63 -14.18 -6.05 3.00
C VAL A 63 -14.70 -4.95 3.89
N THR A 64 -14.41 -5.04 5.18
CA THR A 64 -14.73 -4.00 6.16
C THR A 64 -13.50 -3.13 6.37
N THR A 65 -13.63 -1.84 6.10
CA THR A 65 -12.57 -0.84 6.30
C THR A 65 -12.97 0.12 7.40
N VAL A 66 -12.00 0.59 8.18
CA VAL A 66 -12.23 1.59 9.23
C VAL A 66 -11.53 2.89 8.86
N CYS A 67 -12.31 3.95 8.67
CA CYS A 67 -11.83 5.24 8.20
C CYS A 67 -11.98 6.28 9.33
N PRO A 68 -10.97 7.13 9.60
CA PRO A 68 -11.09 8.19 10.59
C PRO A 68 -12.04 9.26 10.08
N VAL A 69 -12.94 9.73 10.93
CA VAL A 69 -13.78 10.91 10.67
C VAL A 69 -13.06 12.11 11.25
N ILE A 70 -12.73 13.07 10.40
CA ILE A 70 -11.89 14.21 10.74
C ILE A 70 -12.73 15.47 10.65
N LYS A 71 -12.66 16.28 11.71
CA LYS A 71 -13.25 17.62 11.76
C LYS A 71 -12.15 18.67 11.67
N PHE A 72 -12.37 19.68 10.85
CA PHE A 72 -11.48 20.85 10.75
C PHE A 72 -12.27 22.11 10.38
N TYR A 73 -11.61 23.27 10.44
CA TYR A 73 -12.19 24.56 10.05
C TYR A 73 -11.52 25.10 8.78
N ASN A 74 -12.30 25.29 7.71
CA ASN A 74 -11.87 25.95 6.48
C ASN A 74 -12.40 27.39 6.47
N ASN A 75 -11.53 28.39 6.68
CA ASN A 75 -11.92 29.80 6.73
C ASN A 75 -13.08 30.09 7.70
N GLY A 76 -13.10 29.43 8.86
CA GLY A 76 -14.15 29.58 9.87
C GLY A 76 -15.38 28.68 9.66
N GLU A 77 -15.52 28.05 8.49
CA GLU A 77 -16.57 27.05 8.25
C GLU A 77 -16.12 25.68 8.76
N GLU A 78 -17.00 25.01 9.49
CA GLU A 78 -16.79 23.63 9.93
C GLU A 78 -16.93 22.64 8.77
N VAL A 79 -15.95 21.77 8.63
CA VAL A 79 -15.94 20.72 7.63
C VAL A 79 -15.62 19.38 8.30
N ILE A 80 -16.51 18.42 8.08
CA ILE A 80 -16.37 17.05 8.56
C ILE A 80 -16.24 16.15 7.33
N PHE A 81 -15.23 15.30 7.31
CA PHE A 81 -15.03 14.36 6.22
C PHE A 81 -14.48 13.03 6.70
N ILE A 82 -14.74 11.98 5.94
CA ILE A 82 -14.17 10.66 6.15
C ILE A 82 -12.80 10.63 5.48
N GLY A 83 -11.77 10.40 6.29
CA GLY A 83 -10.38 10.32 5.88
C GLY A 83 -10.03 9.01 5.17
N SER A 84 -8.73 8.79 4.97
CA SER A 84 -8.24 7.63 4.23
C SER A 84 -8.45 6.33 5.01
N ASN A 85 -8.79 5.25 4.31
CA ASN A 85 -8.88 3.91 4.89
C ASN A 85 -7.62 3.60 5.70
N GLN A 86 -7.81 3.23 6.97
CA GLN A 86 -6.75 2.65 7.78
C GLN A 86 -6.94 1.14 7.80
N ASN A 87 -6.08 0.43 7.05
CA ASN A 87 -6.04 -1.04 7.05
C ASN A 87 -5.84 -1.62 8.46
N TYR A 88 -5.29 -0.82 9.37
CA TYR A 88 -5.14 -1.12 10.79
C TYR A 88 -5.74 0.03 11.60
N LEU A 89 -6.40 -0.26 12.71
CA LEU A 89 -6.93 0.73 13.66
C LEU A 89 -5.78 1.48 14.37
N GLU A 90 -4.97 2.25 13.64
CA GLU A 90 -3.77 2.90 14.18
C GLU A 90 -4.08 4.21 14.90
N GLY A 91 -5.11 4.95 14.49
CA GLY A 91 -5.41 6.27 15.06
C GLY A 91 -6.26 6.25 16.34
N GLN A 92 -6.27 7.34 17.10
CA GLN A 92 -7.12 7.51 18.28
C GLN A 92 -8.18 8.60 18.06
N ILE A 93 -9.33 8.47 18.74
CA ILE A 93 -10.28 9.57 18.82
C ILE A 93 -9.64 10.68 19.65
N GLY A 94 -9.62 11.88 19.11
CA GLY A 94 -8.97 13.06 19.66
C GLY A 94 -7.58 13.35 19.09
N GLU A 95 -7.01 12.44 18.29
CA GLU A 95 -5.70 12.62 17.67
C GLU A 95 -5.73 13.77 16.64
N GLU A 96 -4.66 14.57 16.59
CA GLU A 96 -4.48 15.57 15.54
C GLU A 96 -4.17 14.88 14.21
N ALA A 97 -4.92 15.24 13.17
CA ALA A 97 -4.69 14.77 11.82
C ALA A 97 -4.21 15.92 10.94
N GLU A 98 -3.06 15.75 10.28
CA GLU A 98 -2.62 16.69 9.26
C GLU A 98 -3.50 16.56 8.00
N ILE A 99 -3.99 17.71 7.53
CA ILE A 99 -4.87 17.80 6.37
C ILE A 99 -4.29 18.76 5.34
N TYR A 100 -4.56 18.44 4.07
CA TYR A 100 -4.45 19.41 2.99
C TYR A 100 -5.84 19.86 2.60
N TYR A 101 -6.03 21.17 2.46
CA TYR A 101 -7.30 21.73 2.02
C TYR A 101 -7.08 22.91 1.07
N ILE A 102 -8.07 23.25 0.27
CA ILE A 102 -8.03 24.46 -0.57
C ILE A 102 -8.96 25.51 0.05
N PRO A 103 -8.44 26.71 0.41
CA PRO A 103 -9.28 27.78 0.97
C PRO A 103 -10.45 28.12 0.05
N GLY A 104 -11.65 28.23 0.61
CA GLY A 104 -12.88 28.55 -0.14
C GLY A 104 -13.49 27.39 -0.94
N LYS A 105 -12.89 26.19 -0.93
CA LYS A 105 -13.49 24.98 -1.51
C LYS A 105 -13.69 23.92 -0.42
N LYS A 106 -14.93 23.76 0.06
CA LYS A 106 -15.30 22.83 1.15
C LYS A 106 -14.87 21.39 0.88
N ASP A 107 -15.12 20.92 -0.34
CA ASP A 107 -14.94 19.51 -0.69
C ASP A 107 -13.50 19.16 -1.07
N HIS A 108 -12.62 20.14 -1.20
CA HIS A 108 -11.22 19.91 -1.56
C HIS A 108 -10.39 19.75 -0.30
N VAL A 109 -10.60 18.64 0.42
CA VAL A 109 -9.88 18.28 1.64
C VAL A 109 -9.46 16.81 1.62
N ILE A 110 -8.20 16.57 1.95
CA ILE A 110 -7.65 15.21 2.10
C ILE A 110 -6.83 15.09 3.38
N GLN A 111 -6.88 13.89 3.97
CA GLN A 111 -5.93 13.51 5.01
C GLN A 111 -4.55 13.29 4.37
N LYS A 112 -3.49 13.87 4.95
CA LYS A 112 -2.12 13.71 4.43
C LYS A 112 -1.58 12.27 4.55
N LYS A 113 -2.19 11.43 5.40
CA LYS A 113 -1.73 10.07 5.73
C LYS A 113 -1.79 9.14 4.49
N ASN A 114 -0.63 8.74 3.99
CA ASN A 114 -0.28 7.62 3.08
C ASN A 114 -1.09 7.33 1.80
N SER A 115 -2.14 8.09 1.46
CA SER A 115 -3.00 7.83 0.29
C SER A 115 -2.25 7.72 -1.04
N TYR A 116 -1.08 8.35 -1.17
CA TYR A 116 -0.30 8.37 -2.43
C TYR A 116 1.01 7.56 -2.40
N ARG A 117 1.39 6.94 -1.27
CA ARG A 117 2.60 6.08 -1.24
C ARG A 117 2.40 4.81 -2.06
N ILE A 118 1.21 4.21 -2.01
CA ILE A 118 0.86 3.00 -2.79
C ILE A 118 0.92 3.31 -4.29
N ALA A 119 0.40 4.46 -4.72
CA ALA A 119 0.48 4.91 -6.10
C ALA A 119 1.93 5.13 -6.58
N LYS A 120 2.78 5.76 -5.75
CA LYS A 120 4.22 5.89 -6.05
C LYS A 120 4.91 4.54 -6.16
N LEU A 121 4.57 3.60 -5.26
CA LEU A 121 5.09 2.24 -5.31
C LEU A 121 4.66 1.51 -6.58
N ILE A 122 3.40 1.63 -7.00
CA ILE A 122 2.91 1.10 -8.27
C ILE A 122 3.70 1.70 -9.44
N GLY A 123 3.89 3.02 -9.47
CA GLY A 123 4.71 3.67 -10.50
C GLY A 123 6.15 3.14 -10.56
N LEU A 124 6.77 2.89 -9.40
CA LEU A 124 8.10 2.26 -9.31
C LEU A 124 8.10 0.82 -9.83
N ILE A 125 7.03 0.03 -9.58
CA ILE A 125 6.90 -1.33 -10.13
C ILE A 125 6.90 -1.29 -11.67
N PHE A 126 6.15 -0.37 -12.29
CA PHE A 126 6.15 -0.21 -13.75
C PHE A 126 7.56 0.11 -14.29
N ILE A 127 8.31 0.99 -13.61
CA ILE A 127 9.70 1.31 -13.97
C ILE A 127 10.61 0.08 -13.81
N ALA A 128 10.50 -0.64 -12.69
CA ALA A 128 11.30 -1.83 -12.42
C ALA A 128 11.06 -2.95 -13.46
N VAL A 129 9.80 -3.18 -13.83
CA VAL A 129 9.44 -4.12 -14.90
C VAL A 129 10.09 -3.71 -16.22
N ALA A 130 10.05 -2.43 -16.59
CA ALA A 130 10.71 -1.96 -17.81
C ALA A 130 12.22 -2.21 -17.78
N LEU A 131 12.88 -1.90 -16.66
CA LEU A 131 14.33 -2.13 -16.50
C LEU A 131 14.68 -3.62 -16.56
N LEU A 132 13.86 -4.50 -15.99
CA LEU A 132 14.01 -5.95 -16.12
C LEU A 132 13.86 -6.42 -17.56
N LEU A 133 12.88 -5.89 -18.31
CA LEU A 133 12.69 -6.20 -19.73
C LEU A 133 13.87 -5.74 -20.59
N ILE A 134 14.52 -4.64 -20.23
CA ILE A 134 15.72 -4.13 -20.91
C ILE A 134 16.96 -4.98 -20.55
N TYR A 135 17.14 -5.26 -19.26
CA TYR A 135 18.31 -5.97 -18.73
C TYR A 135 18.36 -7.43 -19.21
N SER A 136 17.23 -8.13 -19.16
CA SER A 136 17.12 -9.57 -19.49
C SER A 136 17.29 -9.91 -20.97
N ARG A 137 17.42 -8.92 -21.85
CA ARG A 137 17.52 -9.15 -23.29
C ARG A 137 18.97 -9.25 -23.74
N ASP A 138 19.23 -10.21 -24.60
CA ASP A 138 20.51 -10.33 -25.28
C ASP A 138 20.48 -9.46 -26.55
N ALA A 139 20.80 -8.18 -26.36
CA ALA A 139 20.83 -7.16 -27.40
C ALA A 139 21.93 -6.17 -27.09
N ASP A 140 22.49 -5.57 -28.14
CA ASP A 140 23.51 -4.53 -27.97
C ASP A 140 22.98 -3.36 -27.13
N ILE A 141 23.88 -2.74 -26.36
CA ILE A 141 23.57 -1.63 -25.45
C ILE A 141 22.86 -0.49 -26.21
N THR A 142 23.28 -0.24 -27.45
CA THR A 142 22.66 0.76 -28.32
C THR A 142 21.16 0.49 -28.51
N HIS A 143 20.79 -0.76 -28.80
CA HIS A 143 19.40 -1.16 -29.01
C HIS A 143 18.58 -1.15 -27.72
N LYS A 144 19.22 -1.54 -26.59
CA LYS A 144 18.63 -1.50 -25.24
C LYS A 144 18.25 -0.09 -24.78
N ILE A 145 18.86 0.94 -25.36
CA ILE A 145 18.56 2.35 -25.05
C ILE A 145 17.64 2.96 -26.10
N LEU A 146 17.97 2.78 -27.38
CA LEU A 146 17.28 3.45 -28.48
C LEU A 146 15.84 2.97 -28.65
N ILE A 147 15.59 1.66 -28.58
CA ILE A 147 14.25 1.09 -28.82
C ILE A 147 13.24 1.52 -27.74
N PRO A 148 13.57 1.44 -26.43
CA PRO A 148 12.67 1.97 -25.40
C PRO A 148 12.38 3.46 -25.53
N LEU A 149 13.37 4.28 -25.91
CA LEU A 149 13.19 5.72 -26.10
C LEU A 149 12.30 6.06 -27.30
N ILE A 150 12.50 5.37 -28.43
CA ILE A 150 11.64 5.50 -29.61
C ILE A 150 10.22 5.07 -29.26
N SER A 151 10.07 3.96 -28.53
CA SER A 151 8.78 3.46 -28.09
C SER A 151 8.08 4.47 -27.15
N CYS A 152 8.77 5.00 -26.13
CA CYS A 152 8.27 6.09 -25.30
C CYS A 152 7.75 7.27 -26.14
N SER A 153 8.55 7.69 -27.13
CA SER A 153 8.21 8.80 -28.02
C SER A 153 6.97 8.50 -28.86
N PHE A 154 6.87 7.29 -29.43
CA PHE A 154 5.71 6.85 -30.19
C PHE A 154 4.44 6.83 -29.33
N PHE A 155 4.50 6.25 -28.14
CA PHE A 155 3.37 6.21 -27.21
C PHE A 155 3.00 7.59 -26.64
N SER A 156 3.94 8.53 -26.56
CA SER A 156 3.64 9.92 -26.19
C SER A 156 2.71 10.62 -27.19
N LEU A 157 2.76 10.25 -28.48
CA LEU A 157 1.83 10.77 -29.50
C LEU A 157 0.38 10.35 -29.21
N PHE A 158 0.19 9.13 -28.70
CA PHE A 158 -1.12 8.65 -28.28
C PHE A 158 -1.65 9.45 -27.08
N LEU A 159 -0.78 9.79 -26.11
CA LEU A 159 -1.14 10.67 -25.00
C LEU A 159 -1.53 12.07 -25.47
N LEU A 160 -0.84 12.62 -26.47
CA LEU A 160 -1.22 13.90 -27.08
C LEU A 160 -2.60 13.84 -27.73
N LYS A 161 -2.94 12.73 -28.40
CA LYS A 161 -4.28 12.51 -28.98
C LYS A 161 -5.34 12.43 -27.90
N ILE A 162 -5.10 11.68 -26.82
CA ILE A 162 -6.00 11.64 -25.65
C ILE A 162 -6.19 13.05 -25.06
N LYS A 163 -5.08 13.76 -24.80
CA LYS A 163 -5.08 15.14 -24.28
C LYS A 163 -5.93 16.08 -25.13
N LYS A 164 -5.76 16.05 -26.47
CA LYS A 164 -6.56 16.87 -27.40
C LYS A 164 -8.05 16.52 -27.33
N THR A 165 -8.39 15.23 -27.29
CA THR A 165 -9.78 14.76 -27.21
C THR A 165 -10.45 15.20 -25.90
N MET A 166 -9.77 15.01 -24.77
CA MET A 166 -10.28 15.43 -23.46
C MET A 166 -10.48 16.95 -23.40
N LYS A 167 -9.52 17.74 -23.92
CA LYS A 167 -9.66 19.20 -23.96
C LYS A 167 -10.86 19.64 -24.80
N LYS A 168 -11.07 19.03 -25.97
CA LYS A 168 -12.26 19.32 -26.80
C LYS A 168 -13.57 19.01 -26.08
N ARG A 169 -13.63 17.91 -25.32
CA ARG A 169 -14.82 17.56 -24.52
C ARG A 169 -15.05 18.55 -23.39
N ALA A 170 -14.02 18.89 -22.63
CA ALA A 170 -14.14 19.87 -21.55
C ALA A 170 -14.63 21.25 -22.04
N ILE A 171 -14.15 21.71 -23.20
CA ILE A 171 -14.65 22.96 -23.83
C ILE A 171 -16.13 22.85 -24.20
N LYS A 172 -16.58 21.69 -24.74
CA LYS A 172 -18.00 21.46 -25.03
C LYS A 172 -18.88 21.48 -23.77
N GLU A 173 -18.33 21.08 -22.63
CA GLU A 173 -18.97 21.12 -21.32
C GLU A 173 -18.87 22.51 -20.64
N GLY A 174 -18.33 23.54 -21.33
CA GLY A 174 -18.18 24.88 -20.78
C GLY A 174 -17.04 25.04 -19.76
N LYS A 175 -16.18 24.04 -19.59
CA LYS A 175 -15.06 24.08 -18.64
C LYS A 175 -13.88 24.86 -19.21
N THR A 176 -13.37 25.82 -18.45
CA THR A 176 -12.24 26.68 -18.84
C THR A 176 -11.01 26.37 -17.98
N GLY A 177 -9.84 26.23 -18.62
CA GLY A 177 -8.58 25.92 -17.90
C GLY A 177 -7.64 24.98 -18.66
N ASN A 178 -6.44 24.76 -18.11
CA ASN A 178 -5.54 23.73 -18.62
C ASN A 178 -6.08 22.33 -18.26
N LEU A 179 -5.94 21.36 -19.16
CA LEU A 179 -6.43 20.00 -18.97
C LEU A 179 -5.95 19.37 -17.65
N LEU A 180 -4.69 19.59 -17.26
CA LEU A 180 -4.20 19.07 -15.98
C LEU A 180 -4.99 19.62 -14.80
N GLN A 181 -5.27 20.92 -14.79
CA GLN A 181 -6.07 21.55 -13.74
C GLN A 181 -7.49 21.01 -13.72
N LEU A 182 -8.11 20.84 -14.90
CA LEU A 182 -9.46 20.29 -15.02
C LEU A 182 -9.52 18.84 -14.52
N ILE A 183 -8.53 18.02 -14.86
CA ILE A 183 -8.45 16.65 -14.32
C ILE A 183 -8.27 16.68 -12.81
N TRP A 184 -7.46 17.59 -12.28
CA TRP A 184 -7.31 17.77 -10.84
C TRP A 184 -8.62 18.20 -10.18
N GLU A 185 -9.34 19.17 -10.74
CA GLU A 185 -10.61 19.65 -10.19
C GLU A 185 -11.73 18.59 -10.22
N GLU A 186 -11.64 17.60 -11.10
CA GLU A 186 -12.56 16.46 -11.15
C GLU A 186 -12.15 15.31 -10.20
N ILE A 187 -10.85 15.07 -10.02
CA ILE A 187 -10.35 13.92 -9.24
C ILE A 187 -10.16 14.26 -7.75
N LEU A 188 -9.85 15.51 -7.42
CA LEU A 188 -9.50 15.94 -6.06
C LEU A 188 -10.66 16.18 -5.09
N PRO A 189 -11.89 16.54 -5.52
CA PRO A 189 -13.00 16.67 -4.60
C PRO A 189 -13.16 15.39 -3.78
N ASN A 190 -13.22 15.55 -2.47
CA ASN A 190 -13.50 14.49 -1.54
C ASN A 190 -15.00 14.32 -1.42
N ASN A 191 -15.53 13.30 -2.07
CA ASN A 191 -16.96 12.97 -2.04
C ASN A 191 -17.43 12.41 -0.69
N ASN A 192 -16.54 12.31 0.31
CA ASN A 192 -16.86 11.81 1.64
C ASN A 192 -16.95 12.93 2.69
N ILE A 193 -17.33 14.15 2.27
CA ILE A 193 -17.78 15.21 3.17
C ILE A 193 -19.11 14.76 3.77
N ILE A 194 -19.25 14.87 5.08
CA ILE A 194 -20.47 14.50 5.81
C ILE A 194 -20.95 15.68 6.64
N ASP A 195 -22.24 15.70 6.97
CA ASP A 195 -22.80 16.65 7.92
C ASP A 195 -22.82 16.08 9.35
N GLN A 196 -23.12 16.97 10.31
CA GLN A 196 -23.22 16.58 11.72
C GLN A 196 -24.35 15.57 11.96
N LYS A 197 -25.43 15.62 11.16
CA LYS A 197 -26.57 14.71 11.28
C LYS A 197 -26.18 13.28 10.89
N GLU A 198 -25.42 13.10 9.80
CA GLU A 198 -24.89 11.80 9.39
C GLU A 198 -23.93 11.25 10.46
N LEU A 199 -23.08 12.09 11.04
CA LEU A 199 -22.22 11.66 12.14
C LEU A 199 -23.05 11.18 13.33
N ASP A 200 -24.12 11.90 13.70
CA ASP A 200 -24.91 11.62 14.90
C ASP A 200 -25.86 10.43 14.75
N GLN A 201 -26.50 10.29 13.58
CA GLN A 201 -27.55 9.30 13.33
C GLN A 201 -27.09 8.15 12.42
N GLY A 202 -25.94 8.30 11.76
CA GLY A 202 -25.41 7.30 10.84
C GLY A 202 -25.00 6.01 11.53
N LYS A 203 -25.09 4.91 10.78
CA LYS A 203 -24.65 3.58 11.24
C LYS A 203 -23.16 3.37 10.98
N GLY A 204 -22.54 2.52 11.79
CA GLY A 204 -21.12 2.13 11.64
C GLY A 204 -20.11 3.14 12.19
N TYR A 205 -20.56 4.19 12.88
CA TYR A 205 -19.68 5.16 13.52
C TYR A 205 -19.28 4.72 14.94
N ILE A 206 -17.98 4.55 15.17
CA ILE A 206 -17.35 4.36 16.47
C ILE A 206 -16.99 5.74 17.02
N LYS A 207 -17.75 6.20 18.01
CA LYS A 207 -17.66 7.58 18.56
C LYS A 207 -16.94 7.65 19.90
N ARG A 208 -16.78 6.52 20.57
CA ARG A 208 -16.19 6.44 21.91
C ARG A 208 -14.82 5.78 21.84
N SER A 209 -13.83 6.40 22.51
CA SER A 209 -12.47 5.84 22.59
C SER A 209 -12.46 4.47 23.25
N THR A 210 -13.36 4.20 24.21
CA THR A 210 -13.50 2.89 24.87
C THR A 210 -13.92 1.79 23.90
N GLU A 211 -14.90 2.07 23.02
CA GLU A 211 -15.35 1.13 22.00
C GLU A 211 -14.23 0.85 20.98
N LEU A 212 -13.53 1.90 20.54
CA LEU A 212 -12.39 1.78 19.64
C LEU A 212 -11.25 0.96 20.26
N ASN A 213 -10.89 1.25 21.51
CA ASN A 213 -9.84 0.54 22.25
C ASN A 213 -10.20 -0.93 22.45
N LEU A 214 -11.46 -1.24 22.77
CA LEU A 214 -11.93 -2.63 22.87
C LEU A 214 -11.78 -3.38 21.54
N LYS A 215 -12.14 -2.75 20.41
CA LYS A 215 -11.95 -3.33 19.07
C LYS A 215 -10.47 -3.55 18.76
N LYS A 216 -9.61 -2.55 18.99
CA LYS A 216 -8.15 -2.67 18.83
C LYS A 216 -7.59 -3.82 19.67
N SER A 217 -8.02 -3.90 20.94
CA SER A 217 -7.58 -4.93 21.88
C SER A 217 -7.94 -6.33 21.39
N LYS A 218 -9.18 -6.54 20.91
CA LYS A 218 -9.61 -7.83 20.36
C LYS A 218 -8.81 -8.23 19.12
N VAL A 219 -8.60 -7.31 18.17
CA VAL A 219 -7.84 -7.59 16.94
C VAL A 219 -6.39 -7.94 17.27
N ASN A 220 -5.74 -7.15 18.12
CA ASN A 220 -4.36 -7.41 18.52
C ASN A 220 -4.24 -8.72 19.33
N LEU A 221 -5.21 -9.03 20.21
CA LEU A 221 -5.23 -10.30 20.94
C LEU A 221 -5.36 -11.50 20.00
N PHE A 222 -6.23 -11.41 19.00
CA PHE A 222 -6.33 -12.44 17.98
C PHE A 222 -5.01 -12.60 17.21
N GLY A 223 -4.35 -11.49 16.84
CA GLY A 223 -3.04 -11.51 16.21
C GLY A 223 -1.97 -12.19 17.07
N ILE A 224 -1.93 -11.91 18.39
CA ILE A 224 -1.04 -12.56 19.35
C ILE A 224 -1.29 -14.08 19.36
N LEU A 225 -2.54 -14.51 19.50
CA LEU A 225 -2.91 -15.93 19.57
C LEU A 225 -2.57 -16.67 18.27
N LEU A 226 -2.85 -16.06 17.12
CA LEU A 226 -2.54 -16.64 15.81
C LEU A 226 -1.02 -16.75 15.59
N SER A 227 -0.26 -15.69 15.88
CA SER A 227 1.20 -15.72 15.76
C SER A 227 1.82 -16.75 16.71
N ALA A 228 1.31 -16.86 17.94
CA ALA A 228 1.75 -17.89 18.88
C ALA A 228 1.49 -19.30 18.35
N ALA A 229 0.28 -19.57 17.84
CA ALA A 229 -0.06 -20.87 17.25
C ALA A 229 0.84 -21.22 16.05
N MET A 230 1.12 -20.25 15.17
CA MET A 230 2.03 -20.45 14.04
C MET A 230 3.47 -20.70 14.48
N LEU A 231 3.97 -19.97 15.48
CA LEU A 231 5.31 -20.18 16.03
C LEU A 231 5.46 -21.58 16.64
N THR A 232 4.46 -22.04 17.40
CA THR A 232 4.44 -23.41 17.94
C THR A 232 4.42 -24.45 16.82
N GLY A 233 3.64 -24.23 15.76
CA GLY A 233 3.62 -25.10 14.58
C GLY A 233 4.97 -25.15 13.86
N LEU A 234 5.60 -24.00 13.62
CA LEU A 234 6.93 -23.92 13.02
C LEU A 234 7.99 -24.61 13.87
N TYR A 235 7.98 -24.38 15.18
CA TYR A 235 8.86 -25.06 16.12
C TYR A 235 8.70 -26.58 16.04
N PHE A 236 7.46 -27.07 15.99
CA PHE A 236 7.19 -28.50 15.83
C PHE A 236 7.74 -29.06 14.52
N LEU A 237 7.53 -28.36 13.39
CA LEU A 237 8.07 -28.77 12.09
C LEU A 237 9.60 -28.86 12.11
N VAL A 238 10.26 -27.83 12.64
CA VAL A 238 11.72 -27.77 12.73
C VAL A 238 12.25 -28.90 13.61
N MET A 239 11.79 -29.01 14.85
CA MET A 239 12.36 -29.94 15.83
C MET A 239 11.94 -31.40 15.60
N HIS A 240 10.69 -31.67 15.23
CA HIS A 240 10.16 -33.03 15.22
C HIS A 240 10.09 -33.66 13.84
N ILE A 241 10.03 -32.87 12.77
CA ILE A 241 9.98 -33.40 11.40
C ILE A 241 11.34 -33.30 10.73
N TYR A 242 11.83 -32.08 10.49
CA TYR A 242 13.00 -31.89 9.64
C TYR A 242 14.31 -32.23 10.35
N THR A 243 14.46 -31.90 11.64
CA THR A 243 15.66 -32.27 12.41
C THR A 243 15.77 -33.79 12.61
N ASN A 244 14.65 -34.50 12.75
CA ASN A 244 14.63 -35.96 12.89
C ASN A 244 14.79 -36.72 11.57
N ARG A 245 14.50 -36.09 10.43
CA ARG A 245 14.74 -36.66 9.09
C ARG A 245 16.19 -36.51 8.63
N ALA A 246 16.89 -35.50 9.13
CA ALA A 246 18.28 -35.24 8.81
C ALA A 246 19.19 -36.40 9.27
N GLY A 247 20.19 -36.75 8.44
CA GLY A 247 21.20 -37.73 8.82
C GLY A 247 22.04 -37.26 10.01
N PRO A 248 22.80 -38.15 10.68
CA PRO A 248 23.52 -37.82 11.93
C PRO A 248 24.47 -36.61 11.84
N LYS A 249 25.12 -36.43 10.68
CA LYS A 249 26.04 -35.31 10.43
C LYS A 249 25.28 -33.97 10.27
N ASP A 250 24.21 -33.98 9.48
CA ASP A 250 23.37 -32.80 9.23
C ASP A 250 22.62 -32.38 10.50
N ARG A 251 22.13 -33.36 11.26
CA ARG A 251 21.49 -33.14 12.56
C ARG A 251 22.41 -32.43 13.54
N ALA A 252 23.69 -32.80 13.61
CA ALA A 252 24.66 -32.12 14.46
C ALA A 252 24.88 -30.66 14.04
N ILE A 253 24.86 -30.36 12.73
CA ILE A 253 24.97 -28.99 12.20
C ILE A 253 23.71 -28.19 12.57
N ILE A 254 22.52 -28.77 12.41
CA ILE A 254 21.23 -28.16 12.77
C ILE A 254 21.17 -27.89 14.28
N ASP A 255 21.52 -28.85 15.12
CA ASP A 255 21.51 -28.71 16.58
C ASP A 255 22.49 -27.63 17.05
N ARG A 256 23.68 -27.52 16.42
CA ARG A 256 24.64 -26.45 16.68
C ARG A 256 24.08 -25.07 16.30
N PHE A 257 23.36 -24.96 15.20
CA PHE A 257 22.74 -23.72 14.76
C PHE A 257 21.56 -23.29 15.66
N ILE A 258 20.68 -24.22 16.03
CA ILE A 258 19.51 -23.93 16.87
C ILE A 258 19.94 -23.46 18.27
N ASN A 259 20.97 -24.08 18.84
CA ASN A 259 21.46 -23.74 20.17
C ASN A 259 22.45 -22.57 20.19
N ASN A 260 23.17 -22.32 19.09
CA ASN A 260 24.03 -21.16 18.94
C ASN A 260 23.89 -20.52 17.54
N PRO A 261 23.16 -19.40 17.43
CA PRO A 261 22.97 -18.66 16.18
C PRO A 261 24.25 -18.14 15.53
N GLU A 262 25.38 -18.08 16.25
CA GLU A 262 26.68 -17.70 15.67
C GLU A 262 27.16 -18.69 14.60
N ASN A 263 26.66 -19.94 14.63
CA ASN A 263 26.93 -20.96 13.61
C ASN A 263 26.12 -20.77 12.32
N PHE A 264 25.52 -19.60 12.10
CA PHE A 264 24.73 -19.31 10.90
C PHE A 264 25.53 -19.48 9.60
N GLN A 265 26.83 -19.15 9.58
CA GLN A 265 27.64 -19.35 8.37
C GLN A 265 27.87 -20.84 8.04
N GLU A 266 27.97 -21.69 9.06
CA GLU A 266 28.13 -23.14 8.90
C GLU A 266 26.89 -23.76 8.25
N ILE A 267 25.69 -23.35 8.70
CA ILE A 267 24.43 -23.87 8.13
C ILE A 267 24.17 -23.31 6.72
N LEU A 268 24.51 -22.05 6.46
CA LEU A 268 24.41 -21.45 5.11
C LEU A 268 25.24 -22.21 4.07
N GLY A 269 26.43 -22.68 4.45
CA GLY A 269 27.32 -23.46 3.58
C GLY A 269 26.72 -24.78 3.09
N HIS A 270 25.66 -25.27 3.73
CA HIS A 270 25.03 -26.56 3.43
C HIS A 270 23.64 -26.45 2.76
N ILE A 271 23.14 -25.23 2.54
CA ILE A 271 21.83 -24.98 1.90
C ILE A 271 21.80 -25.55 0.48
N GLY A 272 22.85 -25.35 -0.31
CA GLY A 272 22.88 -25.83 -1.70
C GLY A 272 22.99 -27.35 -1.87
N SER A 273 23.37 -28.07 -0.81
CA SER A 273 23.65 -29.52 -0.85
C SER A 273 22.62 -30.37 -0.12
N ASN A 274 21.77 -29.79 0.73
CA ASN A 274 20.80 -30.54 1.53
C ASN A 274 19.44 -29.81 1.60
N ASN A 275 18.41 -30.49 1.09
CA ASN A 275 17.05 -29.98 1.06
C ASN A 275 16.44 -29.79 2.45
N ASP A 276 16.72 -30.67 3.42
CA ASP A 276 16.18 -30.55 4.78
C ASP A 276 16.80 -29.37 5.54
N ILE A 277 18.11 -29.14 5.38
CA ILE A 277 18.80 -27.97 5.94
C ILE A 277 18.25 -26.68 5.31
N SER A 278 18.04 -26.66 4.00
CA SER A 278 17.40 -25.54 3.31
C SER A 278 16.01 -25.22 3.89
N VAL A 279 15.17 -26.24 4.07
CA VAL A 279 13.82 -26.07 4.61
C VAL A 279 13.87 -25.54 6.04
N ILE A 280 14.79 -26.04 6.88
CA ILE A 280 14.96 -25.54 8.25
C ILE A 280 15.33 -24.06 8.25
N VAL A 281 16.30 -23.64 7.42
CA VAL A 281 16.69 -22.22 7.34
C VAL A 281 15.52 -21.34 6.89
N TYR A 282 14.73 -21.79 5.91
CA TYR A 282 13.52 -21.07 5.50
C TYR A 282 12.48 -20.99 6.62
N LEU A 283 12.20 -22.09 7.32
CA LEU A 283 11.24 -22.12 8.42
C LEU A 283 11.68 -21.21 9.57
N THR A 284 12.97 -21.21 9.93
CA THR A 284 13.53 -20.30 10.95
C THR A 284 13.42 -18.84 10.50
N GLY A 285 13.68 -18.54 9.23
CA GLY A 285 13.46 -17.21 8.65
C GLY A 285 12.00 -16.77 8.75
N PHE A 286 11.05 -17.65 8.45
CA PHE A 286 9.62 -17.40 8.66
C PHE A 286 9.27 -17.20 10.14
N SER A 287 9.87 -17.95 11.06
CA SER A 287 9.67 -17.74 12.51
C SER A 287 10.04 -16.32 12.94
N VAL A 288 11.14 -15.75 12.42
CA VAL A 288 11.53 -14.36 12.71
C VAL A 288 10.47 -13.37 12.23
N ILE A 289 9.93 -13.55 11.01
CA ILE A 289 8.88 -12.69 10.47
C ILE A 289 7.61 -12.76 11.34
N ILE A 290 7.20 -13.97 11.73
CA ILE A 290 6.02 -14.18 12.59
C ILE A 290 6.26 -13.60 13.99
N LEU A 291 7.47 -13.72 14.54
CA LEU A 291 7.85 -13.15 15.82
C LEU A 291 7.76 -11.61 15.81
N LEU A 292 8.20 -10.96 14.74
CA LEU A 292 8.01 -9.51 14.57
C LEU A 292 6.51 -9.15 14.55
N GLY A 293 5.70 -9.94 13.85
CA GLY A 293 4.24 -9.81 13.87
C GLY A 293 3.65 -9.96 15.27
N PHE A 294 4.11 -10.95 16.05
CA PHE A 294 3.70 -11.16 17.44
C PHE A 294 4.02 -9.93 18.30
N LEU A 295 5.25 -9.41 18.23
CA LEU A 295 5.69 -8.26 19.01
C LEU A 295 4.90 -6.98 18.65
N MET A 296 4.61 -6.78 17.37
CA MET A 296 3.76 -5.66 16.91
C MET A 296 2.34 -5.75 17.50
N ASN A 297 1.72 -6.93 17.45
CA ASN A 297 0.39 -7.15 18.02
C ASN A 297 0.40 -7.04 19.55
N LEU A 298 1.43 -7.55 20.23
CA LEU A 298 1.58 -7.44 21.69
C LEU A 298 1.66 -5.97 22.13
N LYS A 299 2.50 -5.18 21.46
CA LYS A 299 2.59 -3.73 21.70
C LYS A 299 1.26 -3.03 21.45
N GLY A 300 0.55 -3.40 20.38
CA GLY A 300 -0.76 -2.86 20.06
C GLY A 300 -1.81 -3.20 21.13
N TRP A 301 -1.81 -4.43 21.62
CA TRP A 301 -2.71 -4.90 22.67
C TRP A 301 -2.49 -4.16 23.99
N LEU A 302 -1.23 -4.06 24.44
CA LEU A 302 -0.86 -3.35 25.66
C LEU A 302 -1.26 -1.87 25.63
N LYS A 303 -1.11 -1.20 24.48
CA LYS A 303 -1.53 0.21 24.31
C LYS A 303 -3.04 0.44 24.25
N SER A 304 -3.81 -0.62 24.03
CA SER A 304 -5.27 -0.56 23.89
C SER A 304 -6.03 -0.90 25.16
N ARG A 305 -5.33 -1.28 26.23
CA ARG A 305 -5.85 -1.40 27.59
C ARG A 305 -5.62 -0.07 28.33
#